data_AF-A0A382PMG3-F1
#
_entry.id   AF-A0A382PMG3-F1
#
_cell.length_a   1.000
_cell.length_b   1.000
_cell.length_c   1.000
_cell.angle_alpha   90.00
_cell.angle_beta   90.00
_cell.angle_gamma   90.00
#
_symmetry.space_group_name_H-M   'P 1'
#
loop_
_entity.id
_entity.type
_entity.pdbx_description
1 polymer ?
#
loop_
_entity_poly.entity_id
_entity_poly.type
_entity_poly.pdbx_seq_one_letter_code
_entity_poly.pdbx_strand_id
1 'polypeptide(L)'
;MKSGNGTEPKVAADSVGLQGRPLWDPARPGHELLEALRKEIPANGMPGADRIREIAEEHTTTAAKVRGVIGYYSDLTKDPSSVKVCMGEACRSRGAAGMFDDLKTSGVKVDMIHCTGRCACGPIKVEGEPANEPLTKTGVEGGNTFFVSMDTASRELGSELLANRLAESIGERDSLVRTGSRGLFHLEPMVEVDAGGQRVAFGPVNEDESGTISAAVASGDLAKHNKYLG
;
A
#
# COMPACT_ATOMS: atom_id res chain seq x y z
N MET A 1 -16.02 75.93 38.58
CA MET A 1 -14.79 75.15 38.36
C MET A 1 -15.18 73.89 37.59
N LYS A 2 -14.59 73.69 36.42
CA LYS A 2 -14.88 72.58 35.49
C LYS A 2 -14.17 71.31 35.97
N SER A 3 -14.88 70.21 36.17
CA SER A 3 -14.30 68.86 36.27
C SER A 3 -14.57 68.14 34.95
N GLY A 4 -13.50 67.77 34.27
CA GLY A 4 -13.50 67.33 32.87
C GLY A 4 -14.12 65.95 32.64
N ASN A 5 -14.72 65.81 31.46
CA ASN A 5 -15.03 64.53 30.82
C ASN A 5 -13.71 63.78 30.55
N GLY A 6 -13.38 62.83 31.42
CA GLY A 6 -12.39 61.80 31.12
C GLY A 6 -13.01 60.79 30.17
N THR A 7 -12.76 60.96 28.88
CA THR A 7 -13.02 59.91 27.89
C THR A 7 -12.06 58.76 28.17
N GLU A 8 -12.59 57.59 28.55
CA GLU A 8 -11.80 56.36 28.65
C GLU A 8 -11.06 56.10 27.33
N PRO A 9 -9.81 55.62 27.37
CA PRO A 9 -9.10 55.27 26.14
C PRO A 9 -9.83 54.10 25.47
N LYS A 10 -10.31 54.34 24.24
CA LYS A 10 -10.78 53.28 23.35
C LYS A 10 -9.68 52.21 23.30
N VAL A 11 -10.02 50.98 23.69
CA VAL A 11 -9.21 49.80 23.46
C VAL A 11 -8.77 49.82 22.00
N ALA A 12 -7.46 49.85 21.76
CA ALA A 12 -6.90 49.81 20.43
C ALA A 12 -7.48 48.57 19.73
N ALA A 13 -8.25 48.79 18.66
CA ALA A 13 -8.63 47.70 17.79
C ALA A 13 -7.34 47.03 17.34
N ASP A 14 -7.19 45.74 17.65
CA ASP A 14 -6.11 44.92 17.12
C ASP A 14 -6.05 45.19 15.63
N SER A 15 -4.94 45.76 15.19
CA SER A 15 -4.67 45.95 13.77
C SER A 15 -4.46 44.56 13.19
N VAL A 16 -5.56 43.89 12.87
CA VAL A 16 -5.55 42.70 12.03
C VAL A 16 -4.98 43.17 10.70
N GLY A 17 -3.69 42.93 10.51
CA GLY A 17 -2.99 43.26 9.29
C GLY A 17 -3.78 42.74 8.10
N LEU A 18 -3.80 43.50 7.00
CA LEU A 18 -4.54 43.25 5.76
C LEU A 18 -4.33 41.87 5.11
N GLN A 19 -3.52 41.01 5.72
CA GLN A 19 -3.20 39.66 5.31
C GLN A 19 -3.36 38.76 6.54
N GLY A 20 -4.61 38.39 6.84
CA GLY A 20 -4.86 37.29 7.77
C GLY A 20 -4.08 36.05 7.34
N ARG A 21 -3.67 35.22 8.30
CA ARG A 21 -3.04 33.93 7.95
C ARG A 21 -4.08 33.08 7.22
N PRO A 22 -3.72 32.40 6.11
CA PRO A 22 -4.63 31.46 5.48
C PRO A 22 -5.12 30.48 6.54
N LEU A 23 -6.43 30.24 6.60
CA LEU A 23 -7.02 29.18 7.40
C LEU A 23 -6.66 27.83 6.74
N TRP A 24 -5.38 27.46 6.80
CA TRP A 24 -4.86 26.24 6.21
C TRP A 24 -5.15 25.08 7.15
N ASP A 25 -6.09 24.24 6.74
CA ASP A 25 -6.40 22.97 7.38
C ASP A 25 -6.01 21.83 6.42
N PRO A 26 -4.91 21.09 6.67
CA PRO A 26 -4.52 19.96 5.84
C PRO A 26 -5.54 18.81 5.92
N ALA A 27 -6.34 18.76 6.98
CA ALA A 27 -7.37 17.74 7.16
C ALA A 27 -8.61 18.00 6.28
N ARG A 28 -8.73 19.16 5.62
CA ARG A 28 -9.86 19.49 4.75
C ARG A 28 -9.45 19.88 3.33
N PRO A 29 -9.87 19.13 2.30
CA PRO A 29 -10.75 17.96 2.34
C PRO A 29 -10.02 16.64 2.68
N GLY A 30 -8.78 16.73 3.19
CA GLY A 30 -8.03 15.57 3.70
C GLY A 30 -7.84 14.45 2.67
N HIS A 31 -7.67 13.23 3.17
CA HIS A 31 -7.56 12.00 2.37
C HIS A 31 -8.90 11.59 1.72
N GLU A 32 -10.02 12.02 2.28
CA GLU A 32 -11.37 11.64 1.83
C GLU A 32 -11.66 12.06 0.39
N LEU A 33 -11.25 13.27 -0.01
CA LEU A 33 -11.40 13.70 -1.41
C LEU A 33 -10.59 12.82 -2.38
N LEU A 34 -9.36 12.44 -2.00
CA LEU A 34 -8.54 11.57 -2.85
C LEU A 34 -9.20 10.21 -3.01
N GLU A 35 -9.71 9.63 -1.92
CA GLU A 35 -10.42 8.35 -1.95
C GLU A 35 -11.74 8.41 -2.75
N ALA A 36 -12.47 9.52 -2.67
CA ALA A 36 -13.66 9.74 -3.50
C ALA A 36 -13.29 9.81 -4.99
N LEU A 37 -12.24 10.53 -5.36
CA LEU A 37 -11.76 10.62 -6.74
C LEU A 37 -11.23 9.29 -7.28
N ARG A 38 -10.60 8.47 -6.42
CA ARG A 38 -10.17 7.11 -6.74
C ARG A 38 -11.33 6.16 -7.04
N LYS A 39 -12.52 6.44 -6.52
CA LYS A 39 -13.74 5.68 -6.84
C LYS A 39 -14.46 6.26 -8.07
N GLU A 40 -14.58 7.59 -8.13
CA GLU A 40 -15.31 8.30 -9.18
C GLU A 40 -14.67 8.09 -10.56
N ILE A 41 -13.36 8.32 -10.69
CA ILE A 41 -12.71 8.37 -12.01
C ILE A 41 -12.70 7.00 -12.72
N PRO A 42 -12.37 5.89 -12.05
CA PRO A 42 -12.46 4.57 -12.68
C PRO A 42 -13.91 4.17 -13.03
N ALA A 43 -14.90 4.58 -12.25
CA ALA A 43 -16.30 4.20 -12.45
C ALA A 43 -16.99 5.04 -13.54
N ASN A 44 -16.74 6.36 -13.55
CA ASN A 44 -17.51 7.34 -14.33
C ASN A 44 -16.66 8.08 -15.37
N GLY A 45 -15.35 7.85 -15.40
CA GLY A 45 -14.39 8.61 -16.21
C GLY A 45 -14.03 9.96 -15.57
N MET A 46 -13.29 10.78 -16.33
CA MET A 46 -12.81 12.07 -15.84
C MET A 46 -13.99 13.04 -15.59
N PRO A 47 -14.18 13.58 -14.37
CA PRO A 47 -15.34 14.40 -14.05
C PRO A 47 -15.34 15.72 -14.83
N GLY A 48 -16.49 16.06 -15.40
CA GLY A 48 -16.74 17.34 -16.07
C GLY A 48 -16.81 18.52 -15.09
N ALA A 49 -16.96 19.73 -15.63
CA ALA A 49 -16.95 20.95 -14.82
C ALA A 49 -18.07 21.00 -13.76
N ASP A 50 -19.25 20.46 -14.06
CA ASP A 50 -20.39 20.45 -13.14
C ASP A 50 -20.18 19.42 -12.02
N ARG A 51 -19.77 18.19 -12.38
CA ARG A 51 -19.43 17.15 -11.39
C ARG A 51 -18.29 17.57 -10.46
N ILE A 52 -17.30 18.30 -10.97
CA ILE A 52 -16.22 18.88 -10.13
C ILE A 52 -16.77 19.84 -9.07
N ARG A 53 -17.82 20.62 -9.39
CA ARG A 53 -18.45 21.52 -8.41
C ARG A 53 -19.24 20.74 -7.36
N GLU A 54 -19.97 19.70 -7.78
CA GLU A 54 -20.70 18.81 -6.86
C GLU A 54 -19.74 18.13 -5.87
N ILE A 55 -18.65 17.52 -6.35
CA ILE A 55 -17.62 16.91 -5.51
C ILE A 55 -17.01 17.95 -4.55
N ALA A 56 -16.86 19.20 -4.99
CA ALA A 56 -16.35 20.25 -4.12
C ALA A 56 -17.31 20.58 -2.97
N GLU A 57 -18.62 20.61 -3.23
CA GLU A 57 -19.65 20.80 -2.20
C GLU A 57 -19.72 19.60 -1.24
N GLU A 58 -19.74 18.37 -1.78
CA GLU A 58 -19.76 17.11 -1.01
C GLU A 58 -18.61 17.04 0.01
N HIS A 59 -17.42 17.53 -0.37
CA HIS A 59 -16.22 17.49 0.46
C HIS A 59 -15.87 18.83 1.14
N THR A 60 -16.81 19.79 1.19
CA THR A 60 -16.63 21.10 1.85
C THR A 60 -15.31 21.78 1.41
N THR A 61 -15.07 21.83 0.10
CA THR A 61 -13.85 22.34 -0.53
C THR A 61 -14.19 23.22 -1.74
N THR A 62 -13.21 23.55 -2.57
CA THR A 62 -13.41 24.34 -3.79
C THR A 62 -13.14 23.51 -5.04
N ALA A 63 -13.82 23.86 -6.14
CA ALA A 63 -13.57 23.27 -7.45
C ALA A 63 -12.10 23.39 -7.88
N ALA A 64 -11.41 24.46 -7.48
CA ALA A 64 -9.98 24.64 -7.72
C ALA A 64 -9.14 23.57 -7.00
N LYS A 65 -9.50 23.22 -5.76
CA LYS A 65 -8.81 22.17 -5.00
C LYS A 65 -9.08 20.78 -5.58
N VAL A 66 -10.31 20.48 -6.01
CA VAL A 66 -10.63 19.23 -6.71
C VAL A 66 -9.79 19.08 -7.98
N ARG A 67 -9.77 20.11 -8.84
CA ARG A 67 -8.90 20.12 -10.05
C ARG A 67 -7.42 20.00 -9.68
N GLY A 68 -6.99 20.66 -8.62
CA GLY A 68 -5.63 20.59 -8.12
C GLY A 68 -5.23 19.17 -7.72
N VAL A 69 -6.09 18.46 -6.99
CA VAL A 69 -5.86 17.06 -6.60
C VAL A 69 -5.80 16.16 -7.83
N ILE A 70 -6.76 16.27 -8.76
CA ILE A 70 -6.75 15.51 -10.02
C ILE A 70 -5.45 15.77 -10.80
N GLY A 71 -5.01 17.01 -10.90
CA GLY A 71 -3.78 17.36 -11.62
C GLY A 71 -2.48 16.99 -10.90
N TYR A 72 -2.49 16.93 -9.56
CA TYR A 72 -1.33 16.64 -8.74
C TYR A 72 -1.02 15.13 -8.67
N TYR A 73 -2.06 14.33 -8.47
CA TYR A 73 -1.94 12.88 -8.29
C TYR A 73 -1.98 12.16 -9.64
N SER A 74 -0.80 11.75 -10.13
CA SER A 74 -0.66 11.12 -11.45
C SER A 74 -1.45 9.82 -11.61
N ASP A 75 -1.81 9.13 -10.53
CA ASP A 75 -2.65 7.94 -10.55
C ASP A 75 -4.08 8.24 -10.98
N LEU A 76 -4.60 9.43 -10.68
CA LEU A 76 -5.97 9.84 -11.06
C LEU A 76 -6.13 10.15 -12.55
N THR A 77 -5.05 10.41 -13.27
CA THR A 77 -5.10 10.77 -14.70
C THR A 77 -4.66 9.63 -15.63
N LYS A 78 -4.10 8.55 -15.07
CA LYS A 78 -3.70 7.36 -15.83
C LYS A 78 -4.89 6.46 -16.09
N ASP A 79 -4.84 5.73 -17.21
CA ASP A 79 -5.89 4.76 -17.51
C ASP A 79 -5.77 3.57 -16.56
N PRO A 80 -6.81 3.23 -15.78
CA PRO A 80 -6.78 2.07 -14.87
C PRO A 80 -6.62 0.73 -15.61
N SER A 81 -7.02 0.65 -16.88
CA SER A 81 -6.86 -0.54 -17.74
C SER A 81 -5.46 -0.69 -18.35
N SER A 82 -4.59 0.32 -18.19
CA SER A 82 -3.22 0.25 -18.70
C SER A 82 -2.36 -0.71 -17.89
N VAL A 83 -1.53 -1.49 -18.59
CA VAL A 83 -0.41 -2.20 -17.96
C VAL A 83 0.67 -1.19 -17.63
N LYS A 84 1.11 -1.15 -16.37
CA LYS A 84 2.12 -0.18 -15.92
C LYS A 84 3.48 -0.85 -15.82
N VAL A 85 4.45 -0.42 -16.63
CA VAL A 85 5.82 -0.95 -16.59
C VAL A 85 6.70 -0.08 -15.70
N CYS A 86 7.43 -0.72 -14.79
CA CYS A 86 8.38 -0.05 -13.90
C CYS A 86 9.61 0.42 -14.66
N MET A 87 9.84 1.73 -14.65
CA MET A 87 10.97 2.39 -15.32
C MET A 87 12.00 2.92 -14.33
N GLY A 88 12.06 2.33 -13.12
CA GLY A 88 13.09 2.62 -12.11
C GLY A 88 14.42 2.00 -12.50
N GLU A 89 15.51 2.45 -11.89
CA GLU A 89 16.88 2.12 -12.29
C GLU A 89 17.13 0.60 -12.30
N ALA A 90 16.70 -0.10 -11.25
CA ALA A 90 16.85 -1.56 -11.16
C ALA A 90 16.01 -2.32 -12.21
N CYS A 91 14.88 -1.78 -12.66
CA CYS A 91 14.09 -2.39 -13.72
C CYS A 91 14.69 -2.09 -15.10
N ARG A 92 15.13 -0.84 -15.32
CA ARG A 92 15.84 -0.43 -16.54
C ARG A 92 17.11 -1.25 -16.76
N SER A 93 17.91 -1.47 -15.71
CA SER A 93 19.14 -2.28 -15.79
C SER A 93 18.88 -3.74 -16.15
N ARG A 94 17.63 -4.22 -16.00
CA ARG A 94 17.19 -5.58 -16.37
C ARG A 94 16.28 -5.60 -17.60
N GLY A 95 16.28 -4.54 -18.41
CA GLY A 95 15.61 -4.55 -19.71
C GLY A 95 14.14 -4.11 -19.71
N ALA A 96 13.67 -3.37 -18.71
CA ALA A 96 12.28 -2.86 -18.68
C ALA A 96 11.88 -2.04 -19.92
N ALA A 97 12.84 -1.38 -20.59
CA ALA A 97 12.57 -0.66 -21.84
C ALA A 97 12.13 -1.61 -22.96
N GLY A 98 12.79 -2.76 -23.12
CA GLY A 98 12.39 -3.77 -24.10
C GLY A 98 11.00 -4.33 -23.78
N MET A 99 10.73 -4.65 -22.50
CA MET A 99 9.39 -5.07 -22.05
C MET A 99 8.30 -4.05 -22.40
N PHE A 100 8.57 -2.76 -22.22
CA PHE A 100 7.62 -1.69 -22.56
C PHE A 100 7.33 -1.66 -24.07
N ASP A 101 8.37 -1.73 -24.90
CA ASP A 101 8.24 -1.69 -26.36
C ASP A 101 7.55 -2.94 -26.91
N ASP A 102 7.82 -4.12 -26.34
CA ASP A 102 7.18 -5.38 -26.71
C ASP A 102 5.68 -5.37 -26.39
N LEU A 103 5.29 -4.89 -25.20
CA LEU A 103 3.88 -4.73 -24.82
C LEU A 103 3.16 -3.75 -25.74
N LYS A 104 3.79 -2.62 -26.03
CA LYS A 104 3.24 -1.61 -26.94
C LYS A 104 3.05 -2.17 -28.36
N THR A 105 4.03 -2.90 -28.87
CA THR A 105 3.98 -3.53 -30.20
C THR A 105 2.91 -4.62 -30.27
N SER A 106 2.64 -5.28 -29.15
CA SER A 106 1.57 -6.28 -29.00
C SER A 106 0.17 -5.67 -28.91
N GLY A 107 0.03 -4.35 -29.00
CA GLY A 107 -1.25 -3.63 -28.95
C GLY A 107 -1.83 -3.45 -27.54
N VAL A 108 -1.06 -3.76 -26.49
CA VAL A 108 -1.49 -3.55 -25.10
C VAL A 108 -1.39 -2.06 -24.77
N LYS A 109 -2.43 -1.52 -24.12
CA LYS A 109 -2.36 -0.17 -23.55
C LYS A 109 -1.34 -0.18 -22.41
N VAL A 110 -0.20 0.46 -22.61
CA VAL A 110 0.91 0.46 -21.67
C VAL A 110 1.24 1.87 -21.20
N ASP A 111 1.40 2.03 -19.90
CA ASP A 111 1.84 3.25 -19.24
C ASP A 111 3.13 2.97 -18.45
N MET A 112 3.84 4.04 -18.08
CA MET A 112 5.00 3.92 -17.20
C MET A 112 4.66 4.22 -15.75
N ILE A 113 5.30 3.47 -14.84
CA ILE A 113 5.41 3.80 -13.42
C ILE A 113 6.88 3.96 -13.08
N HIS A 114 7.24 5.00 -12.32
CA HIS A 114 8.65 5.31 -12.05
C HIS A 114 9.31 4.26 -11.18
N CYS A 115 8.67 3.80 -10.10
CA CYS A 115 9.21 2.77 -9.24
C CYS A 115 8.08 2.02 -8.57
N THR A 116 8.22 0.70 -8.45
CA THR A 116 7.27 -0.18 -7.76
C THR A 116 7.78 -0.69 -6.41
N GLY A 117 9.01 -0.33 -6.02
CA GLY A 117 9.67 -0.84 -4.81
C GLY A 117 10.14 -2.30 -4.91
N ARG A 118 9.76 -3.03 -5.96
CA ARG A 118 10.05 -4.46 -6.19
C ARG A 118 11.42 -4.67 -6.86
N CYS A 119 12.44 -3.97 -6.37
CA CYS A 119 13.76 -3.93 -7.01
C CYS A 119 14.44 -5.29 -7.07
N ALA A 120 14.19 -6.21 -6.15
CA ALA A 120 14.76 -7.56 -6.22
C ALA A 120 14.20 -8.40 -7.39
N CYS A 121 12.96 -8.16 -7.81
CA CYS A 121 12.20 -9.04 -8.70
C CYS A 121 11.98 -8.48 -10.12
N GLY A 122 12.51 -7.30 -10.45
CA GLY A 122 12.28 -6.70 -11.76
C GLY A 122 12.94 -7.42 -12.94
N PRO A 123 12.62 -7.02 -14.19
CA PRO A 123 11.72 -5.92 -14.56
C PRO A 123 10.26 -6.20 -14.17
N ILE A 124 9.55 -5.17 -13.71
CA ILE A 124 8.19 -5.31 -13.17
C ILE A 124 7.18 -4.69 -14.12
N LYS A 125 6.11 -5.43 -14.39
CA LYS A 125 4.85 -4.89 -14.92
C LYS A 125 3.76 -5.04 -13.86
N VAL A 126 2.84 -4.09 -13.81
CA VAL A 126 1.67 -4.14 -12.93
C VAL A 126 0.44 -4.21 -13.83
N GLU A 127 -0.35 -5.26 -13.63
CA GLU A 127 -1.58 -5.54 -14.37
C GLU A 127 -2.73 -5.59 -13.36
N GLY A 128 -3.82 -4.86 -13.62
CA GLY A 128 -5.03 -4.89 -12.80
C GLY A 128 -4.93 -4.31 -11.38
N GLU A 129 -6.02 -4.49 -10.63
CA GLU A 129 -6.16 -4.14 -9.21
C GLU A 129 -5.34 -5.11 -8.32
N PRO A 130 -4.81 -4.66 -7.18
CA PRO A 130 -3.86 -5.40 -6.37
C PRO A 130 -4.39 -6.75 -5.89
N ALA A 131 -3.52 -7.76 -5.97
CA ALA A 131 -3.67 -9.06 -5.33
C ALA A 131 -3.96 -8.90 -3.82
N ASN A 132 -5.04 -9.58 -3.38
CA ASN A 132 -5.48 -9.94 -2.03
C ASN A 132 -4.96 -9.08 -0.87
N GLU A 133 -5.90 -8.61 -0.03
CA GLU A 133 -5.54 -7.97 1.24
C GLU A 133 -4.69 -8.93 2.09
N PRO A 134 -3.61 -8.43 2.72
CA PRO A 134 -2.76 -9.25 3.58
C PRO A 134 -3.59 -9.93 4.68
N LEU A 135 -3.65 -11.26 4.63
CA LEU A 135 -4.38 -12.06 5.60
C LEU A 135 -3.58 -12.21 6.90
N THR A 136 -4.25 -12.08 8.02
CA THR A 136 -3.74 -12.48 9.34
C THR A 136 -4.69 -13.49 9.97
N LYS A 137 -4.17 -14.35 10.85
CA LYS A 137 -4.96 -15.28 11.67
C LYS A 137 -4.58 -15.06 13.12
N THR A 138 -5.55 -14.80 13.98
CA THR A 138 -5.33 -14.67 15.43
C THR A 138 -5.60 -16.01 16.09
N GLY A 139 -4.55 -16.60 16.65
CA GLY A 139 -4.64 -17.80 17.48
C GLY A 139 -4.84 -17.46 18.96
N VAL A 140 -4.52 -18.42 19.83
CA VAL A 140 -4.60 -18.26 21.30
C VAL A 140 -3.24 -18.39 21.95
N GLU A 141 -3.13 -17.99 23.21
CA GLU A 141 -1.91 -18.18 24.00
C GLU A 141 -1.50 -19.67 24.05
N GLY A 142 -0.20 -19.91 23.86
CA GLY A 142 0.40 -21.24 23.78
C GLY A 142 0.27 -21.94 22.43
N GLY A 143 -0.29 -21.29 21.40
CA GLY A 143 -0.17 -21.75 20.00
C GLY A 143 1.15 -21.30 19.35
N ASN A 144 1.50 -21.89 18.21
CA ASN A 144 2.65 -21.48 17.42
C ASN A 144 2.32 -20.18 16.66
N THR A 145 3.34 -19.37 16.38
CA THR A 145 3.16 -18.18 15.53
C THR A 145 3.94 -18.33 14.23
N PHE A 146 3.24 -18.31 13.12
CA PHE A 146 3.78 -18.31 11.77
C PHE A 146 3.93 -16.86 11.30
N PHE A 147 5.04 -16.55 10.64
CA PHE A 147 5.32 -15.23 10.09
C PHE A 147 5.61 -15.36 8.62
N VAL A 148 4.97 -14.52 7.81
CA VAL A 148 5.21 -14.46 6.37
C VAL A 148 5.31 -13.01 5.95
N SER A 149 6.35 -12.70 5.18
CA SER A 149 6.65 -11.35 4.71
C SER A 149 5.57 -10.83 3.76
N MET A 150 5.11 -9.61 4.00
CA MET A 150 4.26 -8.82 3.10
C MET A 150 5.05 -7.71 2.39
N ASP A 151 6.39 -7.78 2.41
CA ASP A 151 7.22 -6.90 1.61
C ASP A 151 6.91 -7.05 0.12
N THR A 152 7.13 -5.97 -0.63
CA THR A 152 6.81 -5.92 -2.07
C THR A 152 7.47 -7.04 -2.88
N ALA A 153 8.70 -7.47 -2.55
CA ALA A 153 9.36 -8.57 -3.23
C ALA A 153 8.74 -9.94 -2.86
N SER A 154 8.41 -10.14 -1.58
CA SER A 154 7.76 -11.38 -1.12
C SER A 154 6.36 -11.53 -1.72
N ARG A 155 5.61 -10.43 -1.81
CA ARG A 155 4.28 -10.40 -2.46
C ARG A 155 4.37 -10.71 -3.94
N GLU A 156 5.37 -10.17 -4.64
CA GLU A 156 5.64 -10.49 -6.05
C GLU A 156 5.93 -11.98 -6.26
N LEU A 157 6.61 -12.61 -5.30
CA LEU A 157 6.96 -14.03 -5.34
C LEU A 157 5.84 -14.95 -4.83
N GLY A 158 4.66 -14.41 -4.48
CA GLY A 158 3.48 -15.20 -4.15
C GLY A 158 3.17 -15.34 -2.65
N SER A 159 3.73 -14.49 -1.78
CA SER A 159 3.53 -14.63 -0.32
C SER A 159 2.09 -14.47 0.16
N GLU A 160 1.20 -13.87 -0.63
CA GLU A 160 -0.24 -13.79 -0.31
C GLU A 160 -0.96 -15.12 -0.53
N LEU A 161 -0.63 -15.86 -1.59
CA LEU A 161 -1.16 -17.21 -1.80
C LEU A 161 -0.70 -18.15 -0.70
N LEU A 162 0.58 -18.07 -0.34
CA LEU A 162 1.16 -18.81 0.77
C LEU A 162 0.48 -18.47 2.11
N ALA A 163 0.23 -17.20 2.39
CA ALA A 163 -0.47 -16.76 3.61
C ALA A 163 -1.88 -17.32 3.71
N ASN A 164 -2.64 -17.27 2.61
CA ASN A 164 -3.99 -17.84 2.55
C ASN A 164 -3.97 -19.34 2.83
N ARG A 165 -3.10 -20.10 2.16
CA ARG A 165 -2.98 -21.54 2.37
C ARG A 165 -2.51 -21.90 3.78
N LEU A 166 -1.60 -21.12 4.36
CA LEU A 166 -1.19 -21.30 5.75
C LEU A 166 -2.34 -21.05 6.71
N ALA A 167 -3.13 -20.00 6.53
CA ALA A 167 -4.27 -19.74 7.41
C ALA A 167 -5.28 -20.90 7.41
N GLU A 168 -5.45 -21.58 6.26
CA GLU A 168 -6.23 -22.80 6.09
C GLU A 168 -5.57 -24.03 6.74
N SER A 169 -4.24 -24.14 6.72
CA SER A 169 -3.51 -25.35 7.12
C SER A 169 -3.01 -25.37 8.57
N ILE A 170 -2.78 -24.22 9.20
CA ILE A 170 -2.27 -24.13 10.58
C ILE A 170 -3.40 -24.33 11.59
N GLY A 171 -3.06 -24.81 12.79
CA GLY A 171 -4.05 -25.15 13.81
C GLY A 171 -4.91 -23.96 14.25
N GLU A 172 -6.08 -24.24 14.82
CA GLU A 172 -7.00 -23.20 15.37
C GLU A 172 -6.36 -22.34 16.46
N ARG A 173 -5.35 -22.88 17.15
CA ARG A 173 -4.62 -22.17 18.20
C ARG A 173 -3.48 -21.32 17.65
N ASP A 174 -3.05 -21.57 16.43
CA ASP A 174 -1.87 -20.95 15.84
C ASP A 174 -2.21 -19.60 15.21
N SER A 175 -1.22 -18.71 15.21
CA SER A 175 -1.35 -17.37 14.64
C SER A 175 -0.58 -17.24 13.33
N LEU A 176 -1.10 -16.43 12.40
CA LEU A 176 -0.39 -15.98 11.21
C LEU A 176 -0.20 -14.46 11.28
N VAL A 177 1.05 -14.04 11.35
CA VAL A 177 1.45 -12.63 11.44
C VAL A 177 2.17 -12.22 10.17
N ARG A 178 1.81 -11.06 9.62
CA ARG A 178 2.47 -10.50 8.44
C ARG A 178 3.63 -9.60 8.87
N THR A 179 4.81 -9.79 8.27
CA THR A 179 6.04 -9.08 8.62
C THR A 179 6.63 -8.30 7.44
N GLY A 180 7.62 -7.45 7.69
CA GLY A 180 8.49 -6.94 6.63
C GLY A 180 9.57 -7.97 6.26
N SER A 181 10.22 -7.79 5.10
CA SER A 181 11.34 -8.63 4.73
C SER A 181 12.55 -8.40 5.64
N ARG A 182 13.37 -9.44 5.81
CA ARG A 182 14.69 -9.37 6.47
C ARG A 182 15.82 -9.01 5.50
N GLY A 183 15.51 -8.74 4.23
CA GLY A 183 16.51 -8.50 3.18
C GLY A 183 17.12 -9.78 2.60
N LEU A 184 16.71 -10.96 3.07
CA LEU A 184 17.11 -12.27 2.53
C LEU A 184 16.22 -12.63 1.32
N PHE A 185 16.18 -11.76 0.31
CA PHE A 185 15.24 -11.88 -0.82
C PHE A 185 15.36 -13.19 -1.61
N HIS A 186 16.52 -13.87 -1.54
CA HIS A 186 16.73 -15.17 -2.18
C HIS A 186 16.01 -16.34 -1.47
N LEU A 187 15.52 -16.13 -0.25
CA LEU A 187 14.71 -17.08 0.51
C LEU A 187 13.21 -16.75 0.47
N GLU A 188 12.83 -15.62 -0.13
CA GLU A 188 11.42 -15.24 -0.22
C GLU A 188 10.70 -16.07 -1.31
N PRO A 189 9.42 -16.45 -1.13
CA PRO A 189 8.67 -16.34 0.12
C PRO A 189 9.21 -17.31 1.18
N MET A 190 9.35 -16.81 2.41
CA MET A 190 9.82 -17.58 3.56
C MET A 190 8.73 -17.61 4.63
N VAL A 191 8.65 -18.73 5.36
CA VAL A 191 7.81 -18.86 6.56
C VAL A 191 8.73 -18.92 7.76
N GLU A 192 8.68 -17.94 8.66
CA GLU A 192 9.29 -18.07 9.99
C GLU A 192 8.25 -18.68 10.95
N VAL A 193 8.70 -19.44 11.93
CA VAL A 193 7.82 -19.99 12.98
C VAL A 193 8.47 -19.77 14.33
N ASP A 194 7.71 -19.22 15.26
CA ASP A 194 8.05 -19.24 16.69
C ASP A 194 7.48 -20.51 17.29
N ALA A 195 8.36 -21.48 17.55
CA ALA A 195 8.04 -22.78 18.12
C ALA A 195 9.05 -23.10 19.23
N GLY A 196 8.57 -23.37 20.45
CA GLY A 196 9.45 -23.71 21.58
C GLY A 196 10.41 -22.60 22.03
N GLY A 197 10.07 -21.33 21.78
CA GLY A 197 10.88 -20.17 22.19
C GLY A 197 12.08 -19.89 21.27
N GLN A 198 12.18 -20.58 20.13
CA GLN A 198 13.13 -20.29 19.08
C GLN A 198 12.39 -19.92 17.80
N ARG A 199 12.93 -18.94 17.08
CA ARG A 199 12.43 -18.54 15.77
C ARG A 199 13.23 -19.24 14.68
N VAL A 200 12.56 -20.16 13.99
CA VAL A 200 13.10 -20.94 12.87
C VAL A 200 12.49 -20.47 11.56
N ALA A 201 12.98 -20.95 10.43
CA ALA A 201 12.40 -20.62 9.12
C ALA A 201 12.36 -21.79 8.14
N PHE A 202 11.47 -21.67 7.15
CA PHE A 202 11.36 -22.53 5.98
C PHE A 202 11.40 -21.67 4.72
N GLY A 203 12.31 -21.94 3.80
CA GLY A 203 12.41 -21.13 2.59
C GLY A 203 13.47 -21.60 1.60
N PRO A 204 13.37 -21.19 0.32
CA PRO A 204 12.21 -20.54 -0.30
C PRO A 204 11.05 -21.52 -0.50
N VAL A 205 9.82 -21.13 -0.17
CA VAL A 205 8.63 -22.01 -0.21
C VAL A 205 7.49 -21.40 -1.02
N ASN A 206 6.64 -22.26 -1.58
CA ASN A 206 5.40 -21.87 -2.25
C ASN A 206 4.17 -22.32 -1.43
N GLU A 207 2.98 -21.98 -1.92
CA GLU A 207 1.71 -22.23 -1.25
C GLU A 207 1.38 -23.74 -1.10
N ASP A 208 1.90 -24.59 -1.98
CA ASP A 208 1.68 -26.05 -1.92
C ASP A 208 2.42 -26.70 -0.73
N GLU A 209 3.47 -26.06 -0.23
CA GLU A 209 4.25 -26.53 0.92
C GLU A 209 3.64 -26.12 2.28
N SER A 210 2.58 -25.32 2.29
CA SER A 210 1.90 -24.88 3.51
C SER A 210 1.44 -26.03 4.41
N GLY A 211 0.97 -27.14 3.82
CA GLY A 211 0.53 -28.33 4.55
C GLY A 211 1.69 -29.11 5.17
N THR A 212 2.80 -29.28 4.44
CA THR A 212 3.99 -29.99 4.94
C THR A 212 4.70 -29.19 6.03
N ILE A 213 4.73 -27.86 5.91
CA ILE A 213 5.25 -26.96 6.94
C ILE A 213 4.38 -27.03 8.21
N SER A 214 3.06 -26.87 8.07
CA SER A 214 2.12 -26.98 9.21
C SER A 214 2.27 -28.32 9.92
N ALA A 215 2.36 -29.43 9.17
CA ALA A 215 2.54 -30.76 9.74
C ALA A 215 3.87 -30.93 10.50
N ALA A 216 4.98 -30.37 9.99
CA ALA A 216 6.28 -30.42 10.67
C ALA A 216 6.28 -29.63 11.98
N VAL A 217 5.64 -28.47 11.98
CA VAL A 217 5.46 -27.64 13.18
C VAL A 217 4.55 -28.34 14.20
N ALA A 218 3.42 -28.89 13.76
CA ALA A 218 2.50 -29.61 14.63
C ALA A 218 3.11 -30.88 15.26
N SER A 219 4.02 -31.56 14.55
CA SER A 219 4.75 -32.71 15.10
C SER A 219 5.93 -32.33 16.00
N GLY A 220 6.34 -31.05 16.02
CA GLY A 220 7.55 -30.58 16.71
C GLY A 220 8.86 -31.05 16.06
N ASP A 221 8.80 -31.67 14.88
CA ASP A 221 9.97 -32.19 14.15
C ASP A 221 10.20 -31.33 12.91
N LEU A 222 10.75 -30.15 13.13
CA LEU A 222 10.90 -29.10 12.12
C LEU A 222 11.83 -29.54 10.98
N ALA A 223 12.85 -30.34 11.29
CA ALA A 223 13.81 -30.89 10.33
C ALA A 223 13.19 -31.90 9.35
N LYS A 224 11.97 -32.37 9.61
CA LYS A 224 11.21 -33.22 8.68
C LYS A 224 10.89 -32.49 7.36
N HIS A 225 10.82 -31.16 7.37
CA HIS A 225 10.71 -30.38 6.15
C HIS A 225 12.11 -30.17 5.54
N ASN A 226 12.29 -30.56 4.28
CA ASN A 226 13.58 -30.46 3.58
C ASN A 226 14.11 -29.02 3.39
N LYS A 227 13.24 -28.01 3.55
CA LYS A 227 13.58 -26.58 3.47
C LYS A 227 13.72 -25.89 4.83
N TYR A 228 13.93 -26.65 5.89
CA TYR A 228 14.20 -26.11 7.22
C TYR A 228 15.52 -25.33 7.25
N LEU A 229 15.51 -24.15 7.88
CA LEU A 229 16.62 -23.19 7.92
C LEU A 229 17.14 -22.89 9.33
N GLY A 230 17.19 -23.91 10.19
CA GLY A 230 17.89 -23.84 11.49
C GLY A 230 16.97 -23.94 12.68
#